data_AF-A0A756U335-F1
#
_entry.id   AF-A0A756U335-F1
#
_cell.length_a   1.000
_cell.length_b   1.000
_cell.length_c   1.000
_cell.angle_alpha   90.00
_cell.angle_beta   90.00
_cell.angle_gamma   90.00
#
_symmetry.space_group_name_H-M   'P 1'
#
loop_
_entity.id
_entity.type
_entity.pdbx_description
1 polymer ?
#
loop_
_entity_poly.entity_id
_entity_poly.type
_entity_poly.pdbx_seq_one_letter_code
_entity_poly.pdbx_strand_id
1 'polypeptide(L)'
;SAVNLGNITYILMSSLGTTLGNALNLSPEAAMTVGVWFARITGLSMFLAYTGAFFTLSYSPLKAIIQGTPKALWPAPMTTLNANGMPATAMWLQCVLVSLFILLVSFGGDTASAFYNKLTLMANVSMTLPYLFLALAFPFFKARQDLERPFVLFKTKASTLVATGVVVLVVTFANVFTIIQPVIEAGDWDSALWMIGGPIFFSLLAMAIYQNYSSRMSADPEWAAE
;
A
#
# COMPACT_ATOMS: atom_id res chain seq x y z
N SER A 1 -13.16 13.06 26.08
CA SER A 1 -13.28 12.76 24.63
C SER A 1 -12.64 11.42 24.36
N ALA A 2 -13.35 10.49 23.74
CA ALA A 2 -12.80 9.17 23.42
C ALA A 2 -11.65 9.31 22.41
N VAL A 3 -10.54 8.62 22.69
CA VAL A 3 -9.41 8.49 21.78
C VAL A 3 -9.86 7.61 20.61
N ASN A 4 -9.59 8.05 19.38
CA ASN A 4 -9.82 7.27 18.17
C ASN A 4 -8.62 7.40 17.21
N LEU A 5 -8.59 6.58 16.17
CA LEU A 5 -7.52 6.56 15.17
C LEU A 5 -7.25 7.93 14.52
N GLY A 6 -8.27 8.79 14.42
CA GLY A 6 -8.13 10.13 13.84
C GLY A 6 -7.54 11.18 14.79
N ASN A 7 -7.75 11.05 16.10
CA ASN A 7 -7.31 12.05 17.09
C ASN A 7 -6.14 11.60 17.98
N ILE A 8 -5.78 10.31 17.99
CA ILE A 8 -4.78 9.74 18.90
C ILE A 8 -3.43 10.44 18.81
N THR A 9 -2.95 10.72 17.59
CA THR A 9 -1.66 11.39 17.38
C THR A 9 -1.65 12.80 17.97
N TYR A 10 -2.75 13.54 17.83
CA TYR A 10 -2.88 14.89 18.41
C TYR A 10 -2.89 14.85 19.94
N ILE A 11 -3.57 13.86 20.51
CA ILE A 11 -3.65 13.67 21.96
C ILE A 11 -2.27 13.30 22.52
N LEU A 12 -1.56 12.37 21.87
CA LEU A 12 -0.20 11.98 22.27
C LEU A 12 0.77 13.16 22.20
N MET A 13 0.72 13.95 21.13
CA MET A 13 1.58 15.12 20.99
C MET A 13 1.22 16.25 21.94
N SER A 14 -0.07 16.43 22.24
CA SER A 14 -0.51 17.36 23.28
C SER A 14 0.02 16.96 24.66
N SER A 15 -0.12 15.68 25.02
CA SER A 15 0.41 15.14 26.28
C SER A 15 1.92 15.29 26.35
N LEU A 16 2.64 14.99 25.26
CA LEU A 16 4.10 15.17 25.18
C LEU A 16 4.49 16.63 25.44
N GLY A 17 3.83 17.59 24.78
CA GLY A 17 4.12 19.01 24.96
C GLY A 17 3.82 19.49 26.38
N THR A 18 2.74 19.01 27.00
CA THR A 18 2.44 19.34 28.40
C THR A 18 3.43 18.71 29.37
N THR A 19 3.84 17.45 29.18
CA THR A 19 4.89 16.81 29.98
C THR A 19 6.23 17.54 29.85
N LEU A 20 6.58 17.98 28.65
CA LEU A 20 7.78 18.79 28.42
C LEU A 20 7.69 20.14 29.15
N GLY A 21 6.55 20.83 29.06
CA GLY A 21 6.34 22.09 29.78
C GLY A 21 6.47 21.95 31.29
N ASN A 22 5.94 20.86 31.85
CA ASN A 22 6.09 20.54 33.28
C ASN A 22 7.54 20.24 33.65
N ALA A 23 8.28 19.48 32.82
CA ALA A 23 9.69 19.17 33.05
C ALA A 23 10.60 20.41 33.00
N LEU A 24 10.17 21.46 32.29
CA LEU A 24 10.84 22.76 32.23
C LEU A 24 10.42 23.72 33.36
N ASN A 25 9.66 23.24 34.36
CA ASN A 25 9.11 24.03 35.47
C ASN A 25 8.28 25.24 35.01
N LEU A 26 7.59 25.14 33.87
CA LEU A 26 6.63 26.15 33.44
C LEU A 26 5.39 26.12 34.35
N SER A 27 4.62 27.22 34.38
CA SER A 27 3.32 27.21 35.05
C SER A 27 2.38 26.19 34.38
N PRO A 28 1.40 25.64 35.10
CA PRO A 28 0.43 24.70 34.52
C PRO A 28 -0.24 25.23 33.23
N GLU A 29 -0.57 26.52 33.19
CA GLU A 29 -1.19 27.18 32.04
C GLU A 29 -0.22 27.28 30.85
N ALA A 30 1.05 27.59 31.12
CA ALA A 30 2.09 27.63 30.10
C ALA A 30 2.38 26.22 29.56
N ALA A 31 2.46 25.21 30.41
CA ALA A 31 2.65 23.82 30.00
C ALA A 31 1.48 23.28 29.15
N MET A 32 0.24 23.62 29.50
CA MET A 32 -0.93 23.33 28.66
C MET A 32 -0.84 24.02 27.29
N THR A 33 -0.41 25.28 27.27
CA THR A 33 -0.23 26.05 26.03
C THR A 33 0.82 25.41 25.12
N VAL A 34 1.93 24.93 25.68
CA VAL A 34 2.95 24.16 24.95
C VAL A 34 2.35 22.89 24.35
N GLY A 35 1.53 22.15 25.11
CA GLY A 35 0.80 20.98 24.61
C GLY A 35 -0.08 21.29 23.40
N VAL A 36 -0.86 22.35 23.46
CA VAL A 36 -1.71 22.80 22.33
C VAL A 36 -0.87 23.14 21.09
N TRP A 37 0.26 23.82 21.27
CA TRP A 37 1.15 24.15 20.15
C TRP A 37 1.78 22.91 19.51
N PHE A 38 2.20 21.93 20.31
CA PHE A 38 2.68 20.65 19.81
C PHE A 38 1.61 19.96 18.95
N ALA A 39 0.37 19.86 19.46
CA ALA A 39 -0.73 19.27 18.70
C ALA A 39 -1.00 20.01 17.38
N ARG A 40 -0.96 21.34 17.37
CA ARG A 40 -1.16 22.16 16.16
C ARG A 40 -0.06 21.99 15.12
N ILE A 41 1.21 22.02 15.56
CA ILE A 41 2.36 21.83 14.66
C ILE A 41 2.34 20.44 14.05
N THR A 42 2.05 19.41 14.86
CA THR A 42 1.85 18.05 14.35
C THR A 42 0.71 17.99 13.33
N GLY A 43 -0.41 18.63 13.60
CA GLY A 43 -1.53 18.69 12.66
C GLY A 43 -1.16 19.27 11.31
N LEU A 44 -0.48 20.42 11.31
CA LEU A 44 0.01 21.03 10.08
C LEU A 44 1.02 20.13 9.36
N SER A 45 1.92 19.49 10.11
CA SER A 45 2.93 18.59 9.55
C SER A 45 2.30 17.36 8.90
N MET A 46 1.30 16.75 9.54
CA MET A 46 0.54 15.63 9.00
C MET A 46 -0.24 16.05 7.75
N PHE A 47 -0.87 17.23 7.76
CA PHE A 47 -1.57 17.76 6.59
C PHE A 47 -0.63 17.92 5.38
N LEU A 48 0.53 18.55 5.57
CA LEU A 48 1.52 18.72 4.50
C LEU A 48 2.08 17.38 4.02
N ALA A 49 2.40 16.47 4.94
CA ALA A 49 2.93 15.15 4.62
C ALA A 49 1.92 14.30 3.83
N TYR A 50 0.66 14.26 4.26
CA TYR A 50 -0.39 13.52 3.55
C TYR A 50 -0.74 14.14 2.20
N THR A 51 -0.70 15.48 2.09
CA THR A 51 -0.87 16.16 0.80
C THR A 51 0.24 15.77 -0.18
N GLY A 52 1.51 15.79 0.27
CA GLY A 52 2.64 15.34 -0.55
C GLY A 52 2.58 13.86 -0.92
N ALA A 53 2.21 13.00 0.03
CA ALA A 53 2.01 11.58 -0.20
C ALA A 53 0.89 11.34 -1.23
N PHE A 54 -0.23 12.06 -1.12
CA PHE A 54 -1.35 11.97 -2.06
C PHE A 54 -0.91 12.28 -3.50
N PHE A 55 -0.18 13.38 -3.73
CA PHE A 55 0.32 13.70 -5.06
C PHE A 55 1.21 12.61 -5.63
N THR A 56 2.13 12.08 -4.82
CA THR A 56 3.06 11.03 -5.25
C THR A 56 2.34 9.72 -5.56
N LEU A 57 1.46 9.28 -4.65
CA LEU A 57 0.73 8.02 -4.76
C LEU A 57 -0.37 8.07 -5.83
N SER A 58 -0.82 9.26 -6.23
CA SER A 58 -1.84 9.40 -7.28
C SER A 58 -1.34 8.97 -8.65
N TYR A 59 -0.06 9.20 -8.98
CA TYR A 59 0.44 8.88 -10.33
C TYR A 59 1.55 7.82 -10.33
N SER A 60 2.35 7.72 -9.27
CA SER A 60 3.55 6.86 -9.28
C SER A 60 3.22 5.37 -9.43
N PRO A 61 2.30 4.78 -8.62
CA PRO A 61 1.96 3.37 -8.75
C PRO A 61 1.31 3.05 -10.10
N LEU A 62 0.40 3.90 -10.57
CA LEU A 62 -0.27 3.72 -11.86
C LEU A 62 0.73 3.76 -13.02
N LYS A 63 1.63 4.75 -13.03
CA LYS A 63 2.68 4.85 -14.04
C LYS A 63 3.59 3.63 -14.02
N ALA A 64 4.02 3.20 -12.83
CA ALA A 64 4.88 2.03 -12.68
C ALA A 64 4.22 0.75 -13.21
N ILE A 65 2.92 0.57 -12.98
CA ILE A 65 2.17 -0.59 -13.49
C ILE A 65 2.04 -0.53 -15.02
N ILE A 66 1.57 0.60 -15.56
CA ILE A 66 1.31 0.75 -17.01
C ILE A 66 2.61 0.67 -17.83
N GLN A 67 3.70 1.25 -17.33
CA GLN A 67 4.99 1.23 -18.04
C GLN A 67 5.84 0.00 -17.72
N GLY A 68 5.61 -0.65 -16.58
CA GLY A 68 6.35 -1.84 -16.16
C GLY A 68 5.79 -3.15 -16.70
N THR A 69 4.65 -3.12 -17.40
CA THR A 69 4.01 -4.30 -17.99
C THR A 69 3.87 -4.14 -19.51
N PRO A 70 3.77 -5.25 -20.28
CA PRO A 70 3.61 -5.17 -21.73
C PRO A 70 2.39 -4.33 -22.12
N LYS A 71 2.53 -3.43 -23.10
CA LYS A 71 1.45 -2.50 -23.47
C LYS A 71 0.18 -3.23 -23.90
N ALA A 72 0.33 -4.35 -24.60
CA ALA A 72 -0.79 -5.16 -25.07
C ALA A 72 -1.59 -5.83 -23.95
N LEU A 73 -1.10 -5.82 -22.70
CA LEU A 73 -1.87 -6.24 -21.52
C LEU A 73 -3.05 -5.29 -21.23
N TRP A 74 -2.91 -4.01 -21.59
CA TRP A 74 -3.87 -2.96 -21.29
C TRP A 74 -4.65 -2.53 -22.54
N PRO A 75 -5.84 -1.93 -22.38
CA PRO A 75 -6.51 -1.23 -23.47
C PRO A 75 -5.60 -0.15 -24.05
N ALA A 76 -5.49 -0.05 -25.38
CA ALA A 76 -4.60 0.89 -26.06
C ALA A 76 -4.69 2.35 -25.54
N PRO A 77 -5.87 2.92 -25.23
CA PRO A 77 -5.95 4.28 -24.69
C PRO A 77 -5.25 4.45 -23.33
N MET A 78 -5.15 3.40 -22.51
CA MET A 78 -4.53 3.44 -21.17
C MET A 78 -3.01 3.45 -21.22
N THR A 79 -2.40 3.02 -22.32
CA THR A 79 -0.93 2.98 -22.51
C THR A 79 -0.41 4.18 -23.30
N THR A 80 -1.29 4.98 -23.91
CA THR A 80 -0.89 6.21 -24.60
C THR A 80 -0.32 7.24 -23.62
N LEU A 81 0.88 7.75 -23.94
CA LEU A 81 1.57 8.76 -23.14
C LEU A 81 1.32 10.15 -23.73
N ASN A 82 1.10 11.14 -22.85
CA ASN A 82 1.04 12.55 -23.25
C ASN A 82 2.45 13.17 -23.40
N ALA A 83 2.51 14.45 -23.74
CA ALA A 83 3.77 15.21 -23.91
C ALA A 83 4.69 15.19 -22.66
N ASN A 84 4.15 14.92 -21.48
CA ASN A 84 4.88 14.84 -20.22
C ASN A 84 5.26 13.39 -19.84
N GLY A 85 5.09 12.42 -20.75
CA GLY A 85 5.42 11.01 -20.51
C GLY A 85 4.49 10.33 -19.49
N MET A 86 3.24 10.78 -19.38
CA MET A 86 2.26 10.29 -18.42
C MET A 86 1.07 9.61 -19.12
N PRO A 87 0.56 8.47 -18.61
CA PRO A 87 -0.61 7.78 -19.16
C PRO A 87 -1.90 8.51 -18.77
N ALA A 88 -2.20 9.60 -19.47
CA ALA A 88 -3.26 10.55 -19.09
C ALA A 88 -4.64 9.90 -18.99
N THR A 89 -5.00 9.02 -19.93
CA THR A 89 -6.30 8.33 -19.94
C THR A 89 -6.47 7.43 -18.71
N ALA A 90 -5.43 6.68 -18.34
CA ALA A 90 -5.47 5.84 -17.15
C ALA A 90 -5.58 6.68 -15.87
N MET A 91 -4.89 7.83 -15.81
CA MET A 91 -4.95 8.75 -14.67
C MET A 91 -6.34 9.37 -14.52
N TRP A 92 -6.99 9.77 -15.62
CA TRP A 92 -8.37 10.28 -15.58
C TRP A 92 -9.37 9.22 -15.14
N LEU A 93 -9.22 7.98 -15.63
CA LEU A 93 -10.06 6.86 -15.18
C LEU A 93 -9.90 6.63 -13.67
N GLN A 94 -8.67 6.62 -13.16
CA GLN A 94 -8.41 6.51 -11.72
C GLN A 94 -9.02 7.69 -10.95
N CYS A 95 -8.89 8.91 -11.45
CA CYS A 95 -9.47 10.10 -10.82
C CYS A 95 -10.99 9.98 -10.68
N VAL A 96 -11.68 9.56 -11.75
CA VAL A 96 -13.14 9.34 -11.73
C VAL A 96 -13.50 8.24 -10.74
N LEU A 97 -12.81 7.09 -10.78
CA LEU A 97 -13.07 5.98 -9.86
C LEU A 97 -12.88 6.39 -8.40
N VAL A 98 -11.76 7.03 -8.06
CA VAL A 98 -11.48 7.51 -6.69
C VAL A 98 -12.52 8.54 -6.24
N SER A 99 -12.91 9.47 -7.11
CA SER A 99 -13.94 10.47 -6.80
C SER A 99 -15.28 9.80 -6.49
N LEU A 100 -15.68 8.80 -7.28
CA LEU A 100 -16.90 8.02 -7.03
C LEU A 100 -16.83 7.29 -5.68
N PHE A 101 -15.69 6.67 -5.36
CA PHE A 101 -15.49 6.02 -4.06
C PHE A 101 -15.60 7.01 -2.90
N ILE A 102 -14.98 8.19 -3.01
CA ILE A 102 -15.07 9.23 -1.97
C ILE A 102 -16.52 9.66 -1.79
N LEU A 103 -17.27 9.92 -2.87
CA LEU A 103 -18.68 10.29 -2.78
C LEU A 103 -19.51 9.18 -2.14
N LEU A 104 -19.30 7.93 -2.54
CA LEU A 104 -20.01 6.77 -2.00
C LEU A 104 -19.74 6.62 -0.49
N VAL A 105 -18.49 6.72 -0.05
CA VAL A 105 -18.16 6.60 1.38
C VAL A 105 -18.63 7.82 2.17
N SER A 106 -18.57 9.01 1.59
CA SER A 106 -18.97 10.25 2.28
C SER A 106 -20.47 10.37 2.45
N PHE A 107 -21.26 9.88 1.49
CA PHE A 107 -22.73 10.02 1.49
C PHE A 107 -23.50 8.70 1.66
N GLY A 108 -22.83 7.55 1.62
CA GLY A 108 -23.44 6.22 1.67
C GLY A 108 -23.70 5.65 3.06
N GLY A 109 -23.44 6.42 4.13
CA GLY A 109 -23.71 6.04 5.52
C GLY A 109 -22.78 4.94 6.07
N ASP A 110 -23.16 4.37 7.22
CA ASP A 110 -22.32 3.43 7.97
C ASP A 110 -21.95 2.17 7.17
N THR A 111 -22.85 1.69 6.31
CA THR A 111 -22.61 0.51 5.46
C THR A 111 -21.51 0.76 4.44
N ALA A 112 -21.48 1.95 3.81
CA ALA A 112 -20.44 2.33 2.86
C ALA A 112 -19.08 2.48 3.55
N SER A 113 -19.05 3.10 4.73
CA SER A 113 -17.83 3.24 5.54
C SER A 113 -17.29 1.87 5.97
N ALA A 114 -18.17 0.97 6.42
CA ALA A 114 -17.79 -0.40 6.78
C ALA A 114 -17.21 -1.17 5.58
N PHE A 115 -17.82 -1.04 4.40
CA PHE A 115 -17.30 -1.66 3.17
C PHE A 115 -15.91 -1.11 2.80
N TYR A 116 -15.71 0.21 2.91
CA TYR A 116 -14.39 0.82 2.68
C TYR A 116 -13.34 0.34 3.68
N ASN A 117 -13.69 0.20 4.96
CA ASN A 117 -12.80 -0.36 5.97
C ASN A 117 -12.39 -1.80 5.62
N LYS A 118 -13.34 -2.62 5.15
CA LYS A 118 -13.03 -3.97 4.66
C LYS A 118 -12.08 -3.94 3.46
N LEU A 119 -12.34 -3.10 2.45
CA LEU A 119 -11.43 -2.94 1.31
C LEU A 119 -10.01 -2.52 1.74
N THR A 120 -9.92 -1.63 2.73
CA THR A 120 -8.65 -1.19 3.30
C THR A 120 -7.92 -2.35 4.01
N LEU A 121 -8.65 -3.16 4.77
CA LEU A 121 -8.09 -4.36 5.42
C LEU A 121 -7.59 -5.38 4.39
N MET A 122 -8.31 -5.58 3.29
CA MET A 122 -7.87 -6.45 2.19
C MET A 122 -6.55 -5.95 1.57
N ALA A 123 -6.44 -4.63 1.35
CA ALA A 123 -5.26 -4.02 0.76
C ALA A 123 -4.01 -4.22 1.64
N ASN A 124 -4.15 -4.23 2.98
CA ASN A 124 -3.02 -4.46 3.89
C ASN A 124 -2.32 -5.80 3.66
N VAL A 125 -3.09 -6.88 3.46
CA VAL A 125 -2.54 -8.20 3.14
C VAL A 125 -1.95 -8.18 1.73
N SER A 126 -2.68 -7.66 0.75
CA SER A 126 -2.24 -7.61 -0.66
C SER A 126 -0.95 -6.82 -0.87
N MET A 127 -0.71 -5.75 -0.14
CA MET A 127 0.52 -4.94 -0.26
C MET A 127 1.78 -5.72 0.10
N THR A 128 1.68 -6.75 0.94
CA THR A 128 2.85 -7.50 1.40
C THR A 128 3.20 -8.71 0.54
N LEU A 129 2.23 -9.23 -0.22
CA LEU A 129 2.42 -10.39 -1.10
C LEU A 129 3.52 -10.19 -2.16
N PRO A 130 3.62 -9.03 -2.85
CA PRO A 130 4.72 -8.78 -3.77
C PRO A 130 6.11 -8.91 -3.12
N TYR A 131 6.26 -8.48 -1.86
CA TYR A 131 7.52 -8.61 -1.14
C TYR A 131 7.84 -10.07 -0.81
N LEU A 132 6.82 -10.88 -0.51
CA LEU A 132 6.98 -12.31 -0.29
C LEU A 132 7.45 -13.01 -1.57
N PHE A 133 6.84 -12.72 -2.71
CA PHE A 133 7.28 -13.25 -4.01
C PHE A 133 8.70 -12.81 -4.37
N LEU A 134 9.03 -11.53 -4.14
CA LEU A 134 10.37 -11.01 -4.38
C LEU A 134 11.42 -11.70 -3.50
N ALA A 135 11.13 -11.87 -2.20
CA ALA A 135 12.01 -12.56 -1.27
C ALA A 135 12.22 -14.02 -1.69
N LEU A 136 11.14 -14.75 -2.03
CA LEU A 136 11.22 -16.13 -2.50
C LEU A 136 11.98 -16.27 -3.83
N ALA A 137 11.85 -15.30 -4.73
CA ALA A 137 12.58 -15.28 -6.00
C ALA A 137 14.08 -14.95 -5.83
N PHE A 138 14.46 -14.27 -4.74
CA PHE A 138 15.82 -13.76 -4.54
C PHE A 138 16.93 -14.84 -4.55
N PRO A 139 16.79 -16.02 -3.90
CA PRO A 139 17.76 -17.10 -4.01
C PRO A 139 17.93 -17.62 -5.44
N PHE A 140 16.83 -17.77 -6.20
CA PHE A 140 16.87 -18.22 -7.59
C PHE A 140 17.54 -17.17 -8.48
N PHE A 141 17.20 -15.89 -8.28
CA PHE A 141 17.88 -14.78 -8.91
C PHE A 141 19.37 -14.79 -8.61
N LYS A 142 19.79 -15.09 -7.36
CA LYS A 142 21.20 -15.14 -6.98
C LYS A 142 21.96 -16.32 -7.59
N ALA A 143 21.27 -17.44 -7.84
CA ALA A 143 21.84 -18.63 -8.46
C ALA A 143 22.20 -18.41 -9.94
N ARG A 144 21.47 -17.56 -10.66
CA ARG A 144 21.78 -17.13 -12.05
C ARG A 144 23.19 -16.53 -12.12
N GLN A 145 24.00 -16.93 -13.10
CA GLN A 145 25.37 -16.43 -13.31
C GLN A 145 25.51 -15.61 -14.61
N ASP A 146 24.43 -15.54 -15.38
CA ASP A 146 24.30 -14.90 -16.69
C ASP A 146 24.03 -13.39 -16.64
N LEU A 147 24.11 -12.78 -15.45
CA LEU A 147 23.73 -11.38 -15.23
C LEU A 147 24.92 -10.60 -14.64
N GLU A 148 25.24 -9.45 -15.23
CA GLU A 148 26.19 -8.50 -14.64
C GLU A 148 25.61 -7.90 -13.35
N ARG A 149 26.38 -7.98 -12.26
CA ARG A 149 25.97 -7.51 -10.93
C ARG A 149 26.92 -6.43 -10.44
N PRO A 150 26.61 -5.15 -10.68
CA PRO A 150 27.47 -4.04 -10.24
C PRO A 150 27.54 -3.94 -8.72
N PHE A 151 26.59 -4.52 -7.98
CA PHE A 151 26.59 -4.57 -6.52
C PHE A 151 26.14 -5.94 -5.99
N VAL A 152 26.88 -6.48 -5.02
CA VAL A 152 26.56 -7.75 -4.34
C VAL A 152 26.72 -7.58 -2.83
N LEU A 153 25.58 -7.52 -2.13
CA LEU A 153 25.55 -7.46 -0.67
C LEU A 153 25.83 -8.84 -0.04
N PHE A 154 25.11 -9.87 -0.49
CA PHE A 154 25.25 -11.24 0.04
C PHE A 154 26.25 -12.05 -0.80
N LYS A 155 27.42 -12.33 -0.21
CA LYS A 155 28.50 -13.07 -0.88
C LYS A 155 28.35 -14.59 -0.78
N THR A 156 27.73 -15.11 0.29
CA THR A 156 27.59 -16.55 0.51
C THR A 156 26.16 -17.05 0.30
N LYS A 157 26.03 -18.30 -0.17
CA LYS A 157 24.72 -18.96 -0.32
C LYS A 157 24.00 -19.08 1.02
N ALA A 158 24.72 -19.41 2.09
CA ALA A 158 24.17 -19.49 3.45
C ALA A 158 23.58 -18.15 3.91
N SER A 159 24.31 -17.04 3.74
CA SER A 159 23.81 -15.71 4.13
C SER A 159 22.58 -15.29 3.32
N THR A 160 22.56 -15.60 2.02
CA THR A 160 21.40 -15.37 1.14
C THR A 160 20.17 -16.14 1.61
N LEU A 161 20.34 -17.43 1.94
CA LEU A 161 19.24 -18.28 2.40
C LEU A 161 18.74 -17.87 3.79
N VAL A 162 19.62 -17.53 4.72
CA VAL A 162 19.24 -17.04 6.06
C VAL A 162 18.46 -15.73 5.96
N ALA A 163 18.97 -14.75 5.20
CA ALA A 163 18.29 -13.47 5.02
C ALA A 163 16.91 -13.65 4.36
N THR A 164 16.83 -14.49 3.32
CA THR A 164 15.56 -14.82 2.66
C THR A 164 14.61 -15.51 3.63
N GLY A 165 15.08 -16.50 4.38
CA GLY A 165 14.28 -17.25 5.35
C GLY A 165 13.70 -16.34 6.44
N VAL A 166 14.49 -15.40 6.97
CA VAL A 166 14.03 -14.42 7.96
C VAL A 166 12.93 -13.53 7.36
N VAL A 167 13.15 -12.97 6.17
CA VAL A 167 12.14 -12.09 5.53
C VAL A 167 10.85 -12.86 5.24
N VAL A 168 10.95 -14.05 4.66
CA VAL A 168 9.79 -14.90 4.36
C VAL A 168 9.03 -15.27 5.63
N LEU A 169 9.72 -15.67 6.70
CA LEU A 169 9.08 -16.01 7.98
C LEU A 169 8.37 -14.80 8.59
N VAL A 170 9.06 -13.65 8.69
CA VAL A 170 8.50 -12.44 9.30
C VAL A 170 7.28 -11.95 8.52
N VAL A 171 7.37 -11.86 7.19
CA VAL A 171 6.26 -11.39 6.35
C VAL A 171 5.10 -12.38 6.37
N THR A 172 5.38 -13.69 6.32
CA THR A 172 4.32 -14.72 6.39
C THR A 172 3.62 -14.68 7.74
N PHE A 173 4.37 -14.60 8.83
CA PHE A 173 3.82 -14.50 10.18
C PHE A 173 2.97 -13.23 10.34
N ALA A 174 3.47 -12.09 9.86
CA ALA A 174 2.72 -10.82 9.89
C ALA A 174 1.40 -10.93 9.13
N ASN A 175 1.36 -11.58 7.97
CA ASN A 175 0.13 -11.80 7.21
C ASN A 175 -0.86 -12.70 7.95
N VAL A 176 -0.39 -13.83 8.47
CA VAL A 176 -1.22 -14.77 9.25
C VAL A 176 -1.81 -14.07 10.46
N PHE A 177 -1.00 -13.32 11.20
CA PHE A 177 -1.46 -12.55 12.35
C PHE A 177 -2.47 -11.47 11.94
N THR A 178 -2.20 -10.73 10.87
CA THR A 178 -3.09 -9.67 10.34
C THR A 178 -4.47 -10.24 9.98
N ILE A 179 -4.53 -11.44 9.39
CA ILE A 179 -5.78 -12.12 9.05
C ILE A 179 -6.53 -12.61 10.30
N ILE A 180 -5.81 -13.13 11.30
CA ILE A 180 -6.41 -13.74 12.49
C ILE A 180 -6.78 -12.71 13.56
N GLN A 181 -6.09 -11.58 13.64
CA GLN A 181 -6.27 -10.56 14.67
C GLN A 181 -7.74 -10.10 14.84
N PRO A 182 -8.51 -9.80 13.77
CA PRO A 182 -9.93 -9.44 13.91
C PRO A 182 -10.78 -10.52 14.59
N VAL A 183 -10.45 -11.80 14.37
CA VAL A 183 -11.14 -12.94 14.99
C VAL A 183 -10.80 -13.05 16.47
N ILE A 184 -9.54 -12.89 16.82
CA ILE A 184 -9.08 -13.00 18.23
C ILE A 184 -9.62 -11.84 19.07
N GLU A 185 -9.58 -10.61 18.54
CA GLU A 185 -9.93 -9.41 19.32
C GLU A 185 -11.43 -9.14 19.37
N ALA A 186 -12.15 -9.37 18.27
CA ALA A 186 -13.54 -8.95 18.12
C ALA A 186 -14.50 -10.09 17.71
N GLY A 187 -14.00 -11.32 17.50
CA GLY A 187 -14.81 -12.40 16.93
C GLY A 187 -15.26 -12.13 15.49
N ASP A 188 -14.61 -11.19 14.80
CA ASP A 188 -14.99 -10.72 13.46
C ASP A 188 -14.44 -11.64 12.37
N TRP A 189 -15.14 -12.76 12.17
CA TRP A 189 -14.86 -13.72 11.11
C TRP A 189 -15.08 -13.15 9.71
N ASP A 190 -15.97 -12.18 9.56
CA ASP A 190 -16.29 -11.57 8.27
C ASP A 190 -15.08 -10.78 7.76
N SER A 191 -14.48 -9.91 8.58
CA SER A 191 -13.24 -9.21 8.22
C SER A 191 -12.11 -10.16 7.86
N ALA A 192 -11.91 -11.24 8.61
CA ALA A 192 -10.87 -12.24 8.30
C ALA A 192 -11.10 -12.96 6.97
N LEU A 193 -12.34 -13.35 6.67
CA LEU A 193 -12.72 -13.96 5.39
C LEU A 193 -12.47 -13.00 4.23
N TRP A 194 -12.81 -11.73 4.39
CA TRP A 194 -12.53 -10.70 3.39
C TRP A 194 -11.03 -10.50 3.16
N MET A 195 -10.21 -10.50 4.22
CA MET A 195 -8.77 -10.35 4.13
C MET A 195 -8.07 -11.50 3.39
N ILE A 196 -8.67 -12.69 3.36
CA ILE A 196 -8.23 -13.83 2.53
C ILE A 196 -8.84 -13.72 1.13
N GLY A 197 -10.13 -13.43 1.05
CA GLY A 197 -10.90 -13.40 -0.19
C GLY A 197 -10.43 -12.33 -1.17
N GLY A 198 -10.07 -11.15 -0.68
CA GLY A 198 -9.55 -10.04 -1.49
C GLY A 198 -8.32 -10.43 -2.31
N PRO A 199 -7.20 -10.85 -1.67
CA PRO A 199 -6.03 -11.34 -2.39
C PRO A 199 -6.30 -12.47 -3.37
N ILE A 200 -7.17 -13.44 -3.02
CA ILE A 200 -7.52 -14.54 -3.92
C ILE A 200 -8.27 -14.00 -5.16
N PHE A 201 -9.30 -13.18 -4.94
CA PHE A 201 -10.09 -12.59 -6.02
C PHE A 201 -9.23 -11.77 -6.98
N PHE A 202 -8.39 -10.87 -6.45
CA PHE A 202 -7.51 -10.04 -7.28
C PHE A 202 -6.42 -10.87 -7.98
N SER A 203 -5.94 -11.95 -7.37
CA SER A 203 -4.99 -12.87 -8.01
C SER A 203 -5.63 -13.61 -9.18
N LEU A 204 -6.86 -14.09 -9.02
CA LEU A 204 -7.63 -14.73 -10.09
C LEU A 204 -7.95 -13.75 -11.22
N LEU A 205 -8.35 -12.52 -10.89
CA LEU A 205 -8.59 -11.47 -11.86
C LEU A 205 -7.31 -11.13 -12.65
N ALA A 206 -6.19 -10.96 -11.96
CA ALA A 206 -4.89 -10.72 -12.61
C ALA A 206 -4.49 -11.88 -13.52
N MET A 207 -4.74 -13.12 -13.09
CA MET A 207 -4.48 -14.31 -13.90
C MET A 207 -5.38 -14.38 -15.12
N ALA A 208 -6.66 -14.02 -15.02
CA ALA A 208 -7.58 -13.95 -16.14
C ALA A 208 -7.16 -12.88 -17.18
N ILE A 209 -6.73 -11.70 -16.71
CA ILE A 209 -6.18 -10.64 -17.58
C ILE A 209 -4.93 -11.15 -18.31
N TYR A 210 -4.02 -11.81 -17.58
CA TYR A 210 -2.80 -12.37 -18.15
C TYR A 210 -3.06 -13.51 -19.14
N GLN A 211 -3.99 -14.43 -18.85
CA GLN A 211 -4.36 -15.51 -19.76
C GLN A 211 -4.99 -14.98 -21.04
N ASN A 212 -5.91 -14.02 -20.94
CA ASN A 212 -6.49 -13.37 -22.12
C ASN A 212 -5.41 -12.72 -22.99
N TYR A 213 -4.45 -12.03 -22.37
CA TYR A 213 -3.27 -11.50 -23.07
C TYR A 213 -2.45 -12.61 -23.74
N SER A 214 -2.10 -13.68 -23.01
CA SER A 214 -1.29 -14.79 -23.51
C SER A 214 -1.95 -15.50 -24.69
N SER A 215 -3.27 -15.70 -24.63
CA SER A 215 -4.04 -16.30 -25.72
C SER A 215 -4.07 -15.41 -26.97
N ARG A 216 -4.21 -14.09 -26.80
CA ARG A 216 -4.14 -13.12 -27.92
C ARG A 216 -2.77 -13.10 -28.56
N MET A 217 -1.70 -13.09 -27.76
CA MET A 217 -0.31 -13.12 -28.26
C MET A 217 0.04 -14.42 -28.98
N SER A 218 -0.53 -15.55 -28.54
CA SER A 218 -0.32 -16.84 -29.19
C SER A 218 -1.08 -16.95 -30.52
N ALA A 219 -2.17 -16.20 -30.68
CA ALA A 219 -3.01 -16.18 -31.89
C ALA A 219 -2.52 -15.15 -32.93
N ASP A 220 -1.85 -14.08 -32.51
CA ASP A 220 -1.38 -13.01 -33.39
C ASP A 220 0.04 -12.52 -32.97
N PRO A 221 1.10 -13.07 -33.58
CA PRO A 221 2.49 -12.79 -33.19
C PRO A 221 2.97 -11.36 -33.44
N GLU A 222 2.28 -10.57 -34.27
CA GLU A 222 2.70 -9.19 -34.59
C GLU A 222 2.64 -8.25 -33.37
N TRP A 223 1.76 -8.54 -32.40
CA TRP A 223 1.59 -7.74 -31.19
C TRP A 223 2.72 -7.97 -30.16
N ALA A 224 3.47 -9.07 -30.27
CA ALA A 224 4.54 -9.43 -29.32
C ALA A 224 5.79 -8.53 -29.45
N ALA A 225 5.85 -7.66 -30.47
CA ALA A 225 7.00 -6.82 -30.81
C ALA A 225 6.92 -5.36 -30.30
N GLU A 226 5.85 -4.92 -29.61
CA GLU A 226 5.63 -3.52 -29.13
C GLU A 226 5.59 -3.32 -27.61
#